data_AF-A0A1M6N7B3-F1
#
_entry.id   AF-A0A1M6N7B3-F1
#
_cell.length_a   1.000
_cell.length_b   1.000
_cell.length_c   1.000
_cell.angle_alpha   90.00
_cell.angle_beta   90.00
_cell.angle_gamma   90.00
#
_symmetry.space_group_name_H-M   'P 1'
#
loop_
_entity.id
_entity.type
_entity.pdbx_description
1 polymer ?
#
loop_
_entity_poly.entity_id
_entity_poly.type
_entity_poly.pdbx_seq_one_letter_code
_entity_poly.pdbx_strand_id
1 'polypeptide(L)'
;MSLKKVLILSLIGFLVLALIFTLVFFLVLNKKEASKEQKVEYYKFKLDEMYTNIKESNNILKINITIEYTDSKLAEVLTKNKERITNDILELLRDKTIKDMSGEEGQQKARKDIQNKIVNIVESNAISNVYFTEFIIQ
;
A
#
# COMPACT_ATOMS: atom_id res chain seq x y z
N MET A 1 -53.96 -39.94 -17.60
CA MET A 1 -52.71 -39.59 -18.31
C MET A 1 -51.96 -40.88 -18.63
N SER A 2 -51.55 -41.15 -19.88
CA SER A 2 -50.87 -42.42 -20.18
C SER A 2 -49.44 -42.41 -19.62
N LEU A 3 -48.97 -43.57 -19.15
CA LEU A 3 -47.64 -43.72 -18.54
C LEU A 3 -46.50 -43.13 -19.39
N LYS A 4 -46.61 -43.28 -20.72
CA LYS A 4 -45.68 -42.69 -21.70
C LYS A 4 -45.61 -41.16 -21.60
N LYS A 5 -46.73 -40.46 -21.38
CA LYS A 5 -46.78 -38.99 -21.25
C LYS A 5 -46.16 -38.51 -19.94
N VAL A 6 -46.31 -39.28 -18.85
CA VAL A 6 -45.69 -38.97 -17.55
C VAL A 6 -44.17 -39.12 -17.62
N LEU A 7 -43.68 -40.18 -18.29
CA LEU A 7 -42.25 -40.40 -18.51
C LEU A 7 -41.61 -39.28 -19.36
N ILE A 8 -42.30 -38.83 -20.41
CA ILE A 8 -41.82 -37.74 -21.27
C ILE A 8 -41.73 -36.42 -20.48
N LEU A 9 -42.73 -36.08 -19.68
CA LEU A 9 -42.70 -34.85 -18.88
C LEU A 9 -41.62 -34.88 -17.78
N SER A 10 -41.41 -36.04 -17.16
CA SER A 10 -40.32 -36.22 -16.18
C SER A 10 -38.94 -36.04 -16.82
N LEU A 11 -38.75 -36.55 -18.04
CA LEU A 11 -37.49 -36.42 -18.78
C LEU A 11 -37.22 -34.97 -19.18
N ILE A 12 -38.25 -34.23 -19.62
CA ILE A 12 -38.14 -32.80 -19.94
C ILE A 12 -37.81 -31.99 -18.69
N GLY A 13 -38.48 -32.27 -17.56
CA GLY A 13 -38.17 -31.62 -16.28
C GLY A 13 -36.73 -31.84 -15.83
N PHE A 14 -36.22 -33.07 -15.99
CA PHE A 14 -34.84 -33.41 -15.68
C PHE A 14 -33.83 -32.66 -16.57
N LEU A 15 -34.12 -32.55 -17.87
CA LEU A 15 -33.30 -31.80 -18.84
C LEU A 15 -33.22 -30.31 -18.50
N VAL A 16 -34.34 -29.70 -18.12
CA VAL A 16 -34.39 -28.29 -17.71
C VAL A 16 -33.58 -28.06 -16.43
N LEU A 17 -33.71 -28.95 -15.45
CA LEU A 17 -32.94 -28.86 -14.20
C LEU A 17 -31.43 -29.03 -14.44
N ALA A 18 -31.04 -29.96 -15.32
CA ALA A 18 -29.64 -30.15 -15.69
C ALA A 18 -29.07 -28.89 -16.37
N LEU A 19 -29.81 -28.26 -17.28
CA LEU A 19 -29.40 -27.02 -17.94
C LEU A 19 -29.22 -25.88 -16.93
N ILE A 20 -30.17 -25.69 -16.01
CA ILE A 20 -30.07 -24.67 -14.95
C ILE A 20 -28.85 -24.95 -14.05
N PHE A 21 -28.65 -26.21 -13.66
CA PHE A 21 -27.51 -26.60 -12.83
C PHE A 21 -26.18 -26.30 -13.52
N THR A 22 -26.05 -26.64 -14.82
CA THR A 22 -24.82 -26.35 -15.58
C THR A 22 -24.54 -24.85 -15.70
N LEU A 23 -25.58 -24.03 -15.92
CA LEU A 23 -25.44 -22.58 -16.02
C LEU A 23 -25.02 -21.96 -14.68
N VAL A 24 -25.67 -22.34 -13.58
CA VAL A 24 -25.31 -21.87 -12.24
C VAL A 24 -23.90 -22.33 -11.86
N PHE A 25 -23.55 -23.59 -12.14
CA PHE A 25 -22.23 -24.13 -11.87
C PHE A 25 -21.13 -23.40 -12.66
N PHE A 26 -21.37 -23.10 -13.94
CA PHE A 26 -20.45 -22.34 -14.78
C PHE A 26 -20.26 -20.89 -14.27
N LEU A 27 -21.34 -20.24 -13.84
CA LEU A 27 -21.25 -18.89 -13.25
C LEU A 27 -20.50 -18.90 -11.92
N VAL A 28 -20.68 -19.92 -11.08
CA VAL A 28 -19.96 -20.07 -9.81
C VAL A 28 -18.48 -20.38 -10.03
N LEU A 29 -18.12 -21.18 -11.04
CA LEU A 29 -16.73 -21.47 -11.40
C LEU A 29 -16.00 -20.23 -11.93
N ASN A 30 -16.61 -19.48 -12.85
CA ASN A 30 -16.00 -18.25 -13.39
C ASN A 30 -15.81 -17.17 -12.31
N LYS A 31 -16.71 -17.11 -11.32
CA LYS A 31 -16.58 -16.16 -10.19
C LYS A 31 -15.39 -16.48 -9.27
N LYS A 32 -14.96 -17.75 -9.19
CA LYS A 32 -13.80 -18.17 -8.39
C LYS A 32 -12.46 -17.82 -9.04
N GLU A 33 -12.39 -17.70 -10.36
CA GLU A 33 -11.14 -17.29 -11.03
C GLU A 33 -10.86 -15.78 -10.92
N ALA A 34 -11.92 -14.97 -10.83
CA ALA A 34 -11.81 -13.51 -10.68
C ALA A 34 -11.40 -13.04 -9.27
N SER A 35 -11.32 -13.94 -8.28
CA SER A 35 -11.05 -13.60 -6.87
C SER A 35 -9.80 -14.27 -6.29
N LYS A 36 -8.76 -14.51 -7.11
CA LYS A 36 -7.41 -14.67 -6.54
C LYS A 36 -6.95 -13.29 -6.08
N GLU A 37 -7.16 -12.97 -4.80
CA GLU A 37 -6.49 -11.84 -4.16
C GLU A 37 -4.99 -11.97 -4.41
N GLN A 38 -4.46 -11.15 -5.33
CA GLN A 38 -3.02 -11.02 -5.49
C GLN A 38 -2.47 -10.47 -4.17
N LYS A 39 -1.76 -11.32 -3.44
CA LYS A 39 -1.06 -10.94 -2.21
C LYS A 39 -0.03 -9.88 -2.60
N VAL A 40 -0.32 -8.62 -2.29
CA VAL A 40 0.61 -7.50 -2.51
C VAL A 40 1.86 -7.77 -1.68
N GLU A 41 3.00 -7.89 -2.34
CA GLU A 41 4.29 -8.00 -1.65
C GLU A 41 4.77 -6.60 -1.28
N TYR A 42 5.27 -6.45 -0.05
CA TYR A 42 5.78 -5.20 0.48
C TYR A 42 7.26 -5.33 0.79
N TYR A 43 8.03 -4.39 0.26
CA TYR A 43 9.46 -4.27 0.47
C TYR A 43 9.77 -3.07 1.36
N LYS A 44 10.93 -3.07 2.01
CA LYS A 44 11.36 -2.01 2.93
C LYS A 44 12.74 -1.50 2.57
N PHE A 45 12.92 -0.19 2.59
CA PHE A 45 14.20 0.49 2.39
C PHE A 45 14.47 1.41 3.57
N LYS A 46 15.55 1.15 4.31
CA LYS A 46 15.93 1.95 5.47
C LYS A 46 16.87 3.07 5.04
N LEU A 47 16.56 4.29 5.45
CA LEU A 47 17.49 5.40 5.37
C LEU A 47 18.48 5.35 6.52
N ASP A 48 19.58 6.09 6.38
CA ASP A 48 20.53 6.27 7.47
C ASP A 48 19.92 7.14 8.57
N GLU A 49 20.52 7.06 9.74
CA GLU A 49 20.14 7.89 10.87
C GLU A 49 20.40 9.37 10.57
N MET A 50 19.41 10.20 10.87
CA MET A 50 19.40 11.61 10.53
C MET A 50 19.26 12.47 11.78
N TYR A 51 19.99 13.58 11.76
CA TYR A 51 19.91 14.64 12.76
C TYR A 51 19.63 15.97 12.08
N THR A 52 18.69 16.75 12.60
CA THR A 52 18.47 18.12 12.13
C THR A 52 18.07 19.04 13.27
N ASN A 53 18.42 20.32 13.14
CA ASN A 53 17.84 21.36 13.97
C ASN A 53 16.35 21.53 13.64
N ILE A 54 15.60 22.07 14.59
CA ILE A 54 14.19 22.39 14.46
C ILE A 54 14.03 23.92 14.39
N LYS A 55 13.14 24.40 13.52
CA LYS A 55 12.89 25.84 13.39
C LYS A 55 12.47 26.45 14.72
N GLU A 56 13.03 27.63 15.02
CA GLU A 56 12.70 28.41 16.22
C GLU A 56 12.95 27.65 17.54
N SER A 57 13.87 26.69 17.53
CA SER A 57 14.25 25.93 18.71
C SER A 57 15.76 25.64 18.76
N ASN A 58 16.27 25.43 19.98
CA ASN A 58 17.60 24.88 20.22
C ASN A 58 17.61 23.34 20.25
N ASN A 59 16.46 22.71 20.00
CA ASN A 59 16.31 21.27 20.02
C ASN A 59 16.86 20.62 18.74
N ILE A 60 17.34 19.39 18.91
CA ILE A 60 17.77 18.51 17.83
C ILE A 60 16.73 17.41 17.64
N LEU A 61 16.29 17.21 16.39
CA LEU A 61 15.52 16.06 15.98
C LEU A 61 16.47 14.93 15.56
N LYS A 62 16.39 13.80 16.25
CA LYS A 62 16.93 12.51 15.79
C LYS A 62 15.79 11.71 15.15
N ILE A 63 16.00 11.23 13.93
CA ILE A 63 14.97 10.49 13.19
C ILE A 63 15.55 9.31 12.38
N ASN A 64 14.86 8.18 12.44
CA ASN A 64 15.12 7.00 11.62
C ASN A 64 13.88 6.69 10.75
N ILE A 65 14.09 6.58 9.44
CA ILE A 65 13.01 6.44 8.46
C ILE A 65 13.13 5.12 7.69
N THR A 66 12.01 4.40 7.58
CA THR A 66 11.86 3.24 6.69
C THR A 66 10.78 3.50 5.65
N ILE A 67 11.14 3.39 4.37
CA ILE A 67 10.23 3.53 3.23
C ILE A 67 9.68 2.15 2.89
N GLU A 68 8.37 2.03 2.77
CA GLU A 68 7.70 0.83 2.29
C GLU A 68 7.18 1.03 0.87
N TYR A 69 7.35 0.00 0.04
CA TYR A 69 7.00 0.07 -1.37
C TYR A 69 6.63 -1.31 -1.92
N THR A 70 5.92 -1.34 -3.05
CA THR A 70 5.34 -2.58 -3.61
C THR A 70 5.99 -3.05 -4.91
N ASP A 71 6.81 -2.20 -5.55
CA ASP A 71 7.56 -2.55 -6.76
C ASP A 71 9.04 -2.85 -6.43
N SER A 72 9.47 -4.09 -6.58
CA SER A 72 10.85 -4.51 -6.29
C SER A 72 11.91 -3.73 -7.06
N LYS A 73 11.58 -3.16 -8.23
CA LYS A 73 12.50 -2.33 -9.02
C LYS A 73 12.84 -1.00 -8.35
N LEU A 74 12.01 -0.53 -7.42
CA LEU A 74 12.27 0.72 -6.69
C LEU A 74 13.49 0.62 -5.77
N ALA A 75 13.94 -0.57 -5.40
CA ALA A 75 15.12 -0.73 -4.55
C ALA A 75 16.36 -0.03 -5.13
N GLU A 76 16.61 -0.20 -6.44
CA GLU A 76 17.75 0.43 -7.12
C GLU A 76 17.57 1.95 -7.25
N VAL A 77 16.35 2.41 -7.54
CA VAL A 77 16.01 3.84 -7.68
C VAL A 77 16.18 4.57 -6.35
N LEU A 78 15.68 3.98 -5.25
CA LEU A 78 15.83 4.49 -3.89
C LEU A 78 17.31 4.54 -3.48
N THR A 79 18.08 3.51 -3.84
CA THR A 79 19.53 3.47 -3.58
C THR A 79 20.26 4.59 -4.33
N LYS A 80 19.98 4.79 -5.62
CA LYS A 80 20.61 5.82 -6.46
C LYS A 80 20.27 7.25 -6.03
N ASN A 81 19.12 7.45 -5.38
CA ASN A 81 18.64 8.77 -4.93
C ASN A 81 18.74 8.96 -3.42
N LYS A 82 19.42 8.06 -2.70
CA LYS A 82 19.43 8.04 -1.23
C LYS A 82 19.88 9.38 -0.63
N GLU A 83 20.96 9.95 -1.16
CA GLU A 83 21.53 11.21 -0.70
C GLU A 83 20.58 12.38 -0.99
N ARG A 84 19.95 12.39 -2.17
CA ARG A 84 18.97 13.42 -2.54
C ARG A 84 17.72 13.34 -1.66
N ILE A 85 17.18 12.14 -1.45
CA ILE A 85 16.04 11.91 -0.55
C ILE A 85 16.38 12.39 0.86
N THR A 86 17.56 12.03 1.37
CA THR A 86 18.03 12.42 2.70
C THR A 86 18.12 13.94 2.83
N ASN A 87 18.75 14.62 1.87
CA ASN A 87 18.83 16.09 1.85
C ASN A 87 17.43 16.74 1.90
N ASP A 88 16.54 16.31 1.01
CA ASP A 88 15.20 16.86 0.87
C ASP A 88 14.34 16.67 2.13
N ILE A 89 14.53 15.57 2.85
CA ILE A 89 13.88 15.29 4.13
C ILE A 89 14.45 16.20 5.22
N LEU A 90 15.78 16.35 5.30
CA LEU A 90 16.42 17.23 6.28
C LEU A 90 15.99 18.69 6.12
N GLU A 91 15.94 19.19 4.88
CA GLU A 91 15.43 20.53 4.57
C GLU A 91 13.98 20.69 5.01
N LEU A 92 13.12 19.72 4.68
CA LEU A 92 11.70 19.75 5.05
C LEU A 92 11.51 19.79 6.57
N LEU A 93 12.23 18.95 7.30
CA LEU A 93 12.10 18.84 8.74
C LEU A 93 12.69 20.05 9.48
N ARG A 94 13.77 20.63 8.95
CA ARG A 94 14.41 21.82 9.52
C ARG A 94 13.50 23.05 9.51
N ASP A 95 12.58 23.12 8.55
CA ASP A 95 11.62 24.21 8.43
C ASP A 95 10.37 24.03 9.31
N LYS A 96 10.21 22.89 9.98
CA LYS A 96 9.10 22.64 10.91
C LYS A 96 9.43 23.14 12.31
N THR A 97 8.40 23.61 13.02
CA THR A 97 8.49 23.90 14.45
C THR A 97 8.20 22.66 15.30
N ILE A 98 8.51 22.70 16.60
CA ILE A 98 8.14 21.63 17.54
C ILE A 98 6.63 21.36 17.50
N LYS A 99 5.82 22.42 17.45
CA LYS A 99 4.35 22.31 17.42
C LYS A 99 3.86 21.56 16.18
N ASP A 100 4.50 21.76 15.03
CA ASP A 100 4.14 21.09 13.77
C ASP A 100 4.40 19.58 13.79
N MET A 101 5.32 19.13 14.64
CA MET A 101 5.77 17.73 14.70
C MET A 101 5.38 17.01 16.00
N SER A 102 4.76 17.71 16.95
CA SER A 102 4.36 17.16 18.23
C SER A 102 3.06 16.38 18.13
N GLY A 103 2.97 15.30 18.91
CA GLY A 103 1.79 14.44 18.95
C GLY A 103 1.61 13.60 17.69
N GLU A 104 0.56 12.78 17.70
CA GLU A 104 0.28 11.82 16.62
C GLU A 104 -0.01 12.53 15.28
N GLU A 105 -0.85 13.57 15.30
CA GLU A 105 -1.26 14.29 14.09
C GLU A 105 -0.08 14.98 13.39
N GLY A 106 0.79 15.65 14.16
CA GLY A 106 1.98 16.31 13.63
C GLY A 106 2.93 15.32 12.95
N GLN A 107 3.16 14.17 13.59
CA GLN A 107 3.99 13.11 13.01
C GLN A 107 3.35 12.46 11.78
N GLN A 108 2.03 12.25 11.77
CA GLN A 108 1.32 11.75 10.59
C GLN A 108 1.46 12.71 9.40
N LYS A 109 1.31 14.02 9.65
CA LYS A 109 1.51 15.06 8.63
C LYS A 109 2.95 15.06 8.12
N ALA A 110 3.94 14.99 9.00
CA ALA A 110 5.36 14.91 8.62
C ALA A 110 5.65 13.67 7.77
N ARG A 111 5.10 12.50 8.13
CA ARG A 111 5.22 11.27 7.32
C ARG A 111 4.67 11.47 5.91
N LYS A 112 3.48 12.07 5.78
CA LYS A 112 2.84 12.33 4.49
C LYS A 112 3.64 13.32 3.64
N ASP A 113 4.11 14.40 4.25
CA ASP A 113 4.96 15.39 3.59
C ASP A 113 6.24 14.75 3.03
N ILE A 114 6.89 13.88 3.82
CA ILE A 114 8.08 13.12 3.42
C ILE A 114 7.75 12.12 2.31
N GLN A 115 6.65 11.36 2.44
CA GLN A 115 6.21 10.42 1.40
C GLN A 115 6.01 11.12 0.06
N ASN A 116 5.35 12.29 0.05
CA ASN A 116 5.15 13.07 -1.17
C ASN A 116 6.49 13.51 -1.79
N LYS A 117 7.46 13.96 -0.98
CA LYS A 117 8.80 14.28 -1.46
C LYS A 117 9.48 13.08 -2.12
N ILE A 118 9.43 11.91 -1.47
CA ILE A 118 10.04 10.69 -2.02
C ILE A 118 9.38 10.31 -3.34
N VAL A 119 8.05 10.28 -3.41
CA VAL A 119 7.27 9.97 -4.63
C VAL A 119 7.67 10.89 -5.78
N ASN A 120 7.85 12.19 -5.52
CA ASN A 120 8.28 13.15 -6.53
C ASN A 120 9.73 12.92 -7.00
N ILE A 121 10.64 12.49 -6.11
CA ILE A 121 12.04 12.24 -6.45
C ILE A 121 12.19 10.95 -7.27
N VAL A 122 11.45 9.89 -6.90
CA VAL A 122 11.55 8.58 -7.58
C VAL A 122 10.56 8.43 -8.73
N GLU A 123 9.70 9.43 -8.96
CA GLU A 123 8.67 9.47 -9.99
C GLU A 123 7.78 8.21 -10.02
N SER A 124 7.40 7.71 -8.84
CA SER A 124 6.63 6.47 -8.71
C SER A 124 5.62 6.51 -7.57
N ASN A 125 4.42 6.02 -7.86
CA ASN A 125 3.33 5.87 -6.90
C ASN A 125 3.38 4.53 -6.14
N ALA A 126 4.43 3.73 -6.33
CA ALA A 126 4.58 2.44 -5.66
C ALA A 126 5.15 2.54 -4.23
N ILE A 127 5.31 3.77 -3.69
CA ILE A 127 5.59 4.01 -2.27
C ILE A 127 4.29 3.89 -1.48
N SER A 128 4.15 2.82 -0.69
CA SER A 128 2.94 2.56 0.10
C SER A 128 2.92 3.34 1.40
N ASN A 129 4.07 3.48 2.07
CA ASN A 129 4.14 4.11 3.38
C ASN A 129 5.54 4.62 3.72
N VAL A 130 5.61 5.50 4.72
CA VAL A 130 6.85 5.95 5.35
C VAL A 130 6.70 5.78 6.85
N TYR A 131 7.59 5.02 7.46
CA TYR A 131 7.60 4.77 8.91
C TYR A 131 8.70 5.58 9.59
N PHE A 132 8.35 6.22 10.70
CA PHE A 132 9.35 6.69 11.66
C PHE A 132 9.59 5.58 12.67
N THR A 133 10.75 4.95 12.59
CA THR A 133 11.15 3.89 13.53
C THR A 133 11.82 4.44 14.76
N GLU A 134 12.29 5.69 14.69
CA GLU A 134 12.74 6.50 15.82
C GLU A 134 12.42 7.96 15.53
N PHE A 135 11.94 8.68 16.54
CA PHE A 135 11.62 10.10 16.46
C PHE A 135 11.80 10.73 17.84
N ILE A 136 12.92 11.41 18.06
CA ILE A 136 13.29 11.96 19.37
C ILE A 136 13.64 13.43 19.19
N ILE A 137 13.00 14.28 19.97
CA ILE A 137 13.34 15.70 20.10
C ILE A 137 14.11 15.87 21.41
N GLN A 138 15.35 16.35 21.34
CA GLN A 138 16.24 16.62 22.49
C GLN A 138 16.47 18.10 22.66
#